data_AF-A0A3B6JNV0-F1
#
_entry.id   AF-A0A3B6JNV0-F1
#
_cell.length_a   1.000
_cell.length_b   1.000
_cell.length_c   1.000
_cell.angle_alpha   90.00
_cell.angle_beta   90.00
_cell.angle_gamma   90.00
#
_symmetry.space_group_name_H-M   'P 1'
#
loop_
_entity.id
_entity.type
_entity.pdbx_description
1 polymer ?
#
loop_
_entity_poly.entity_id
_entity_poly.type
_entity_poly.pdbx_seq_one_letter_code
_entity_poly.pdbx_strand_id
1 'polypeptide(L)'
;MATSRADVERGGSSSPRKQQQEKGKVPTPLYPQHEGEREWTPWLVPSILVANITVFTIAMYYNNCPAHNAKPGRDGQCVAGFLHRFSFQPLRQNPLLGPSSATLVKMGALVWDKVVHGHQGWRLFSCMWMHAGVLHLVANMLSLLFVGLRLEQQFGYVRIGAIYLISGVGGSVLSSLFIRSAISVGASGALFGLLGAMLAELLSNWTIYTNKVAAVTTLLFVIAVNLVLGILPHVNNFAHIGGFLTGFLLGFVLLMRPHFGWMERYRLPAGSPCTARKYLPYQWALMAAALALAVAGFAIGLAMVFRGANANSSCGWCHYLSCVPTKSWTCAN
;
A
#
# COMPACT_ATOMS: atom_id res chain seq x y z
N MET A 1 5.81 58.39 45.99
CA MET A 1 7.28 58.47 46.12
C MET A 1 7.70 57.40 47.12
N ALA A 2 8.06 56.21 46.64
CA ALA A 2 9.46 55.75 46.47
C ALA A 2 10.19 55.80 47.82
N THR A 3 10.48 54.67 48.47
CA THR A 3 11.65 53.77 48.29
C THR A 3 11.50 52.62 49.32
N SER A 4 12.13 51.45 49.35
CA SER A 4 13.14 50.71 48.58
C SER A 4 13.29 49.31 49.27
N ARG A 5 13.66 48.28 48.50
CA ARG A 5 14.54 47.09 48.77
C ARG A 5 14.94 46.79 50.23
N ALA A 6 15.23 45.56 50.68
CA ALA A 6 15.24 44.18 50.21
C ALA A 6 15.76 43.34 51.42
N ASP A 7 15.73 42.01 51.29
CA ASP A 7 16.71 41.06 51.85
C ASP A 7 16.53 40.39 53.25
N VAL A 8 16.36 39.06 53.16
CA VAL A 8 17.19 37.99 53.79
C VAL A 8 16.70 37.28 55.08
N GLU A 9 16.23 36.04 54.83
CA GLU A 9 16.47 34.72 55.46
C GLU A 9 16.62 34.51 56.99
N ARG A 10 15.87 33.51 57.49
CA ARG A 10 16.30 32.30 58.28
C ARG A 10 15.04 31.56 58.76
N GLY A 11 14.87 30.23 58.73
CA GLY A 11 15.71 29.10 58.34
C GLY A 11 15.09 27.78 58.84
N GLY A 12 15.51 26.65 58.24
CA GLY A 12 15.38 25.27 58.75
C GLY A 12 14.05 24.56 58.44
N SER A 13 13.97 23.40 57.78
CA SER A 13 14.89 22.26 57.83
C SER A 13 15.08 21.49 56.49
N SER A 14 16.34 21.48 56.03
CA SER A 14 17.17 20.32 55.62
C SER A 14 16.51 19.07 54.95
N SER A 15 16.60 18.82 53.62
CA SER A 15 17.72 18.31 52.75
C SER A 15 17.72 16.77 52.58
N PRO A 16 18.34 16.11 51.56
CA PRO A 16 18.96 16.58 50.30
C PRO A 16 18.60 15.78 49.00
N ARG A 17 18.54 16.50 47.87
CA ARG A 17 19.26 16.26 46.59
C ARG A 17 19.39 14.82 46.01
N LYS A 18 18.83 14.61 44.82
CA LYS A 18 19.58 14.10 43.65
C LYS A 18 18.92 14.49 42.32
N GLN A 19 19.70 15.21 41.53
CA GLN A 19 19.49 15.53 40.12
C GLN A 19 19.51 14.27 39.24
N GLN A 20 19.10 14.47 37.97
CA GLN A 20 19.27 13.62 36.78
C GLN A 20 18.06 12.74 36.43
N GLN A 21 17.24 13.20 35.49
CA GLN A 21 17.47 12.94 34.05
C GLN A 21 16.36 13.58 33.22
N GLU A 22 16.73 14.55 32.37
CA GLU A 22 16.08 14.68 31.07
C GLU A 22 16.14 13.31 30.39
N LYS A 23 14.99 12.65 30.26
CA LYS A 23 14.85 11.45 29.44
C LYS A 23 13.57 11.54 28.63
N GLY A 24 13.77 11.84 27.35
CA GLY A 24 12.85 11.53 26.26
C GLY A 24 11.63 12.43 26.17
N LYS A 25 11.72 13.50 25.37
CA LYS A 25 10.53 14.01 24.68
C LYS A 25 9.96 12.83 23.89
N VAL A 26 8.85 12.28 24.38
CA VAL A 26 7.99 11.38 23.60
C VAL A 26 7.60 12.15 22.34
N PRO A 27 7.76 11.60 21.12
CA PRO A 27 7.30 12.27 19.92
C PRO A 27 5.82 12.61 20.08
N THR A 28 5.47 13.88 19.91
CA THR A 28 4.07 14.32 19.93
C THR A 28 3.28 13.44 18.94
N PRO A 29 2.22 12.73 19.39
CA PRO A 29 1.45 11.89 18.49
C PRO A 29 0.90 12.74 17.33
N LEU A 30 1.01 12.23 16.11
CA LEU A 30 0.53 12.87 14.88
C LEU A 30 -0.99 13.15 14.90
N TYR A 31 -1.69 12.54 15.85
CA TYR A 31 -3.14 12.59 16.06
C TYR A 31 -3.43 13.07 17.49
N PRO A 32 -4.44 13.94 17.69
CA PRO A 32 -5.08 14.06 18.99
C PRO A 32 -5.67 12.69 19.38
N GLN A 33 -5.31 12.14 20.54
CA GLN A 33 -5.99 10.96 21.06
C GLN A 33 -7.44 11.34 21.37
N HIS A 34 -8.37 10.97 20.50
CA HIS A 34 -9.78 10.95 20.84
C HIS A 34 -10.05 9.70 21.67
N GLU A 35 -10.04 9.87 23.00
CA GLU A 35 -10.62 8.93 23.95
C GLU A 35 -12.05 8.59 23.50
N GLY A 36 -12.22 7.42 22.86
CA GLY A 36 -13.55 6.95 22.41
C GLY A 36 -13.60 6.20 21.07
N GLU A 37 -12.55 6.21 20.23
CA GLU A 37 -12.56 5.36 19.03
C GLU A 37 -12.27 3.91 19.41
N ARG A 38 -13.24 3.00 19.21
CA ARG A 38 -13.02 1.54 19.34
C ARG A 38 -11.91 1.13 18.37
N GLU A 39 -10.72 0.86 18.88
CA GLU A 39 -9.67 0.22 18.09
C GLU A 39 -10.13 -1.18 17.71
N TRP A 40 -10.15 -1.46 16.41
CA TRP A 40 -10.50 -2.79 15.91
C TRP A 40 -9.35 -3.74 16.19
N THR A 41 -9.65 -4.95 16.67
CA THR A 41 -8.67 -6.03 16.75
C THR A 41 -8.31 -6.47 15.33
N PRO A 42 -7.05 -6.26 14.86
CA PRO A 42 -6.70 -6.55 13.48
C PRO A 42 -6.55 -8.06 13.28
N TRP A 43 -7.23 -8.60 12.28
CA TRP A 43 -7.15 -10.02 11.90
C TRP A 43 -7.06 -10.20 10.39
N LEU A 44 -7.57 -9.26 9.60
CA LEU A 44 -7.57 -9.33 8.15
C LEU A 44 -6.15 -9.19 7.60
N VAL A 45 -5.39 -8.19 8.05
CA VAL A 45 -4.03 -7.95 7.58
C VAL A 45 -3.09 -9.12 7.90
N PRO A 46 -3.08 -9.68 9.12
CA PRO A 46 -2.38 -10.94 9.39
C PRO A 46 -2.85 -12.10 8.52
N SER A 47 -4.15 -12.19 8.20
CA SER A 47 -4.67 -13.24 7.31
C SER A 47 -4.15 -13.08 5.87
N ILE A 48 -4.10 -11.84 5.36
CA ILE A 48 -3.52 -11.53 4.04
C ILE A 48 -2.04 -11.88 4.01
N LEU A 49 -1.30 -11.58 5.09
CA LEU A 49 0.11 -11.97 5.23
C LEU A 49 0.28 -13.50 5.07
N VAL A 50 -0.47 -14.27 5.86
CA VAL A 50 -0.43 -15.74 5.83
C VAL A 50 -0.83 -16.29 4.46
N ALA A 51 -1.85 -15.71 3.82
CA ALA A 51 -2.28 -16.11 2.48
C ALA A 51 -1.17 -15.91 1.44
N ASN A 52 -0.47 -14.77 1.46
CA ASN A 52 0.62 -14.48 0.52
C ASN A 52 1.83 -15.40 0.75
N ILE A 53 2.19 -15.68 2.00
CA ILE A 53 3.24 -16.66 2.33
C ILE A 53 2.85 -18.05 1.83
N THR A 54 1.59 -18.43 2.02
CA THR A 54 1.06 -19.74 1.59
C THR A 54 1.13 -19.88 0.06
N VAL A 55 0.64 -18.89 -0.68
CA VAL A 55 0.69 -18.89 -2.15
C VAL A 55 2.13 -18.92 -2.66
N PHE A 56 3.05 -18.19 -2.03
CA PHE A 56 4.47 -18.23 -2.38
C PHE A 56 5.09 -19.61 -2.14
N THR A 57 4.80 -20.25 -1.01
CA THR A 57 5.25 -21.62 -0.71
C THR A 57 4.72 -22.62 -1.74
N ILE A 58 3.45 -22.51 -2.12
CA ILE A 58 2.86 -23.32 -3.20
C ILE A 58 3.58 -23.07 -4.53
N ALA A 59 3.94 -21.82 -4.83
CA ALA A 59 4.69 -21.49 -6.04
C ALA A 59 6.06 -22.13 -6.09
N MET A 60 6.79 -22.09 -4.97
CA MET A 60 8.08 -22.77 -4.86
C MET A 60 7.94 -24.29 -4.96
N TYR A 61 6.88 -24.86 -4.41
CA TYR A 61 6.57 -26.29 -4.54
C TYR A 61 6.34 -26.71 -6.00
N TYR A 62 5.60 -25.92 -6.79
CA TYR A 62 5.41 -26.21 -8.21
C TYR A 62 6.63 -25.90 -9.07
N ASN A 63 7.45 -24.93 -8.67
CA ASN A 63 8.65 -24.53 -9.41
C ASN A 63 9.69 -25.66 -9.50
N ASN A 64 9.90 -26.39 -8.39
CA ASN A 64 10.80 -27.54 -8.30
C ASN A 64 12.06 -27.43 -9.17
N CYS A 65 12.90 -26.43 -8.87
CA CYS A 65 14.06 -26.08 -9.69
C CYS A 65 14.95 -27.29 -10.03
N PRO A 66 15.33 -28.18 -9.07
CA PRO A 66 16.22 -29.30 -9.36
C PRO A 66 15.66 -30.31 -10.38
N ALA A 67 14.34 -30.51 -10.42
CA ALA A 67 13.72 -31.44 -11.36
C ALA A 67 13.56 -30.84 -12.77
N HIS A 68 13.39 -29.52 -12.87
CA HIS A 68 13.10 -28.84 -14.13
C HIS A 68 14.33 -28.18 -14.79
N ASN A 69 15.43 -27.93 -14.06
CA ASN A 69 16.69 -27.39 -14.58
C ASN A 69 17.77 -28.46 -14.84
N ALA A 70 17.37 -29.67 -15.23
CA ALA A 70 18.25 -30.84 -15.37
C ALA A 70 19.33 -30.77 -16.49
N LYS A 71 19.60 -29.61 -17.10
CA LYS A 71 20.69 -29.42 -18.07
C LYS A 71 21.75 -28.44 -17.52
N PRO A 72 22.88 -28.95 -16.98
CA PRO A 72 23.93 -28.16 -16.31
C PRO A 72 24.72 -27.17 -17.19
N GLY A 73 24.28 -26.86 -18.41
CA GLY A 73 25.11 -26.21 -19.42
C GLY A 73 24.65 -24.84 -19.94
N ARG A 74 23.40 -24.38 -19.68
CA ARG A 74 22.92 -23.09 -20.22
C ARG A 74 22.49 -22.07 -19.16
N ASP A 75 21.79 -22.48 -18.11
CA ASP A 75 21.12 -21.51 -17.21
C ASP A 75 21.70 -21.43 -15.78
N GLY A 76 22.70 -22.26 -15.45
CA GLY A 76 23.37 -22.26 -14.14
C GLY A 76 22.72 -23.17 -13.10
N GLN A 77 23.38 -23.35 -11.95
CA GLN A 77 22.88 -24.18 -10.85
C GLN A 77 21.78 -23.45 -10.05
N CYS A 78 20.78 -24.18 -9.58
CA CYS A 78 19.76 -23.66 -8.67
C CYS A 78 20.41 -23.09 -7.40
N VAL A 79 19.87 -21.98 -6.90
CA VAL A 79 20.35 -21.33 -5.68
C VAL A 79 19.72 -22.01 -4.47
N ALA A 80 20.50 -22.15 -3.38
CA ALA A 80 20.06 -22.80 -2.14
C ALA A 80 19.58 -24.25 -2.35
N GLY A 81 20.42 -25.07 -3.01
CA GLY A 81 20.12 -26.49 -3.29
C GLY A 81 19.77 -27.35 -2.07
N PHE A 82 20.20 -26.95 -0.86
CA PHE A 82 19.85 -27.60 0.40
C PHE A 82 18.33 -27.55 0.71
N LEU A 83 17.57 -26.68 0.04
CA LEU A 83 16.11 -26.59 0.15
C LEU A 83 15.37 -27.61 -0.74
N HIS A 84 16.11 -28.45 -1.48
CA HIS A 84 15.57 -29.44 -2.41
C HIS A 84 14.52 -28.83 -3.34
N ARG A 85 13.25 -29.27 -3.26
CA ARG A 85 12.15 -28.81 -4.11
C ARG A 85 11.89 -27.30 -4.03
N PHE A 86 12.25 -26.67 -2.91
CA PHE A 86 12.08 -25.23 -2.67
C PHE A 86 13.32 -24.40 -3.07
N SER A 87 14.27 -24.99 -3.79
CA SER A 87 15.43 -24.25 -4.32
C SER A 87 14.98 -23.15 -5.30
N PHE A 88 15.71 -22.04 -5.29
CA PHE A 88 15.41 -20.89 -6.13
C PHE A 88 16.02 -21.04 -7.53
N GLN A 89 15.44 -20.33 -8.49
CA GLN A 89 16.02 -20.22 -9.82
C GLN A 89 17.39 -19.51 -9.78
N PRO A 90 18.27 -19.76 -10.77
CA PRO A 90 19.54 -19.07 -10.88
C PRO A 90 19.37 -17.55 -10.84
N LEU A 91 20.28 -16.83 -10.16
CA LEU A 91 20.19 -15.36 -10.00
C LEU A 91 20.17 -14.60 -11.33
N ARG A 92 20.73 -15.19 -12.39
CA ARG A 92 20.66 -14.64 -13.75
C ARG A 92 19.24 -14.63 -14.32
N GLN A 93 18.42 -15.60 -13.93
CA GLN A 93 17.02 -15.71 -14.35
C GLN A 93 16.09 -14.96 -13.41
N ASN A 94 16.32 -15.05 -12.10
CA ASN A 94 15.50 -14.37 -11.11
C ASN A 94 16.37 -13.82 -9.95
N PRO A 95 16.71 -12.52 -9.98
CA PRO A 95 17.53 -11.92 -8.93
C PRO A 95 16.80 -11.79 -7.58
N LEU A 96 15.48 -11.97 -7.54
CA LEU A 96 14.66 -11.79 -6.34
C LEU A 96 14.59 -13.04 -5.44
N LEU A 97 15.36 -14.08 -5.74
CA LEU A 97 15.36 -15.38 -5.06
C LEU A 97 13.97 -16.02 -5.09
N GLY A 98 13.56 -16.52 -6.26
CA GLY A 98 12.19 -16.98 -6.46
C GLY A 98 12.02 -18.05 -7.53
N PRO A 99 10.77 -18.36 -7.90
CA PRO A 99 10.44 -19.33 -8.94
C PRO A 99 10.69 -18.76 -10.33
N SER A 100 10.53 -19.59 -11.37
CA SER A 100 10.59 -19.15 -12.77
C SER A 100 9.33 -18.36 -13.15
N SER A 101 9.47 -17.46 -14.12
CA SER A 101 8.35 -16.73 -14.73
C SER A 101 7.28 -17.69 -15.27
N ALA A 102 7.70 -18.80 -15.90
CA ALA A 102 6.79 -19.84 -16.40
C ALA A 102 5.89 -20.44 -15.30
N THR A 103 6.46 -20.70 -14.12
CA THR A 103 5.68 -21.21 -12.96
C THR A 103 4.64 -20.20 -12.51
N LEU A 104 5.02 -18.93 -12.39
CA LEU A 104 4.10 -17.85 -12.00
C LEU A 104 2.98 -17.68 -13.05
N VAL A 105 3.30 -17.72 -14.33
CA VAL A 105 2.30 -17.68 -15.42
C VAL A 105 1.32 -18.84 -15.33
N LYS A 106 1.81 -20.05 -15.05
CA LYS A 106 0.95 -21.22 -14.86
C LYS A 106 -0.01 -21.04 -13.68
N MET A 107 0.47 -20.46 -12.58
CA MET A 107 -0.33 -20.25 -11.36
C MET A 107 -1.32 -19.10 -11.42
N GLY A 108 -1.17 -18.17 -12.35
CA GLY A 108 -2.10 -17.05 -12.50
C GLY A 108 -1.48 -15.67 -12.48
N ALA A 109 -0.18 -15.54 -12.75
CA ALA A 109 0.43 -14.23 -12.96
C ALA A 109 -0.31 -13.46 -14.06
N LEU A 110 -0.29 -12.12 -13.93
CA LEU A 110 -0.91 -11.25 -14.91
C LEU A 110 -0.08 -11.27 -16.19
N VAL A 111 -0.71 -11.68 -17.28
CA VAL A 111 -0.16 -11.69 -18.63
C VAL A 111 -1.23 -11.17 -19.55
N TRP A 112 -0.95 -10.05 -20.23
CA TRP A 112 -1.93 -9.36 -21.08
C TRP A 112 -2.59 -10.30 -22.10
N ASP A 113 -1.78 -11.04 -22.85
CA ASP A 113 -2.25 -11.96 -23.88
C ASP A 113 -3.26 -13.00 -23.34
N LYS A 114 -3.00 -13.55 -22.15
CA LYS A 114 -3.90 -14.52 -21.50
C LYS A 114 -5.19 -13.88 -21.00
N VAL A 115 -5.16 -12.63 -20.57
CA VAL A 115 -6.34 -11.89 -20.13
C VAL A 115 -7.24 -11.55 -21.32
N VAL A 116 -6.64 -11.00 -22.38
CA VAL A 116 -7.38 -10.46 -23.53
C VAL A 116 -7.79 -11.57 -24.50
N HIS A 117 -6.83 -12.32 -25.05
CA HIS A 117 -7.12 -13.38 -26.03
C HIS A 117 -7.52 -14.69 -25.38
N GLY A 118 -6.97 -14.99 -24.20
CA GLY A 118 -7.33 -16.19 -23.44
C GLY A 118 -8.58 -16.06 -22.57
N HIS A 119 -9.19 -14.86 -22.51
CA HIS A 119 -10.34 -14.53 -21.64
C HIS A 119 -10.14 -14.87 -20.16
N GLN A 120 -8.88 -14.89 -19.67
CA GLN A 120 -8.54 -15.27 -18.29
C GLN A 120 -8.60 -14.07 -17.34
N GLY A 121 -9.76 -13.40 -17.27
CA GLY A 121 -9.95 -12.17 -16.46
C GLY A 121 -9.67 -12.34 -14.97
N TRP A 122 -9.80 -13.56 -14.43
CA TRP A 122 -9.44 -13.89 -13.05
C TRP A 122 -7.97 -13.60 -12.72
N ARG A 123 -7.09 -13.49 -13.71
CA ARG A 123 -5.68 -13.11 -13.54
C ARG A 123 -5.49 -11.70 -13.01
N LEU A 124 -6.45 -10.80 -13.25
CA LEU A 124 -6.46 -9.44 -12.68
C LEU A 124 -6.59 -9.46 -11.15
N PHE A 125 -7.12 -10.55 -10.61
CA PHE A 125 -7.25 -10.75 -9.17
C PHE A 125 -6.16 -11.68 -8.63
N SER A 126 -5.89 -12.82 -9.28
CA SER A 126 -4.94 -13.80 -8.73
C SER A 126 -3.51 -13.26 -8.64
N CYS A 127 -3.09 -12.40 -9.56
CA CYS A 127 -1.72 -11.88 -9.60
C CYS A 127 -1.31 -11.12 -8.33
N MET A 128 -2.27 -10.53 -7.60
CA MET A 128 -1.99 -9.77 -6.38
C MET A 128 -1.52 -10.65 -5.21
N TRP A 129 -1.80 -11.95 -5.26
CA TRP A 129 -1.44 -12.92 -4.22
C TRP A 129 -0.09 -13.62 -4.49
N MET A 130 0.46 -13.42 -5.69
CA MET A 130 1.71 -14.04 -6.12
C MET A 130 2.88 -13.09 -5.94
N HIS A 131 4.07 -13.64 -5.69
CA HIS A 131 5.29 -12.86 -5.51
C HIS A 131 6.43 -13.43 -6.35
N ALA A 132 7.23 -12.54 -6.92
CA ALA A 132 8.33 -12.89 -7.82
C ALA A 132 9.52 -13.56 -7.12
N GLY A 133 9.64 -13.41 -5.80
CA GLY A 133 10.73 -13.97 -5.01
C GLY A 133 10.64 -13.56 -3.54
N VAL A 134 11.55 -14.09 -2.71
CA VAL A 134 11.58 -13.87 -1.26
C VAL A 134 11.77 -12.40 -0.92
N LEU A 135 12.70 -11.71 -1.60
CA LEU A 135 12.94 -10.29 -1.35
C LEU A 135 11.69 -9.44 -1.63
N HIS A 136 11.00 -9.77 -2.73
CA HIS A 136 9.76 -9.10 -3.11
C HIS A 136 8.63 -9.38 -2.12
N LEU A 137 8.48 -10.63 -1.66
CA LEU A 137 7.50 -11.00 -0.65
C LEU A 137 7.74 -10.26 0.67
N VAL A 138 8.97 -10.30 1.20
CA VAL A 138 9.33 -9.66 2.47
C VAL A 138 9.05 -8.15 2.42
N ALA A 139 9.46 -7.47 1.34
CA ALA A 139 9.22 -6.04 1.20
C ALA A 139 7.71 -5.68 1.21
N ASN A 140 6.88 -6.46 0.50
CA ASN A 140 5.43 -6.26 0.49
C ASN A 140 4.81 -6.54 1.86
N MET A 141 5.21 -7.64 2.50
CA MET A 141 4.65 -8.08 3.77
C MET A 141 5.00 -7.14 4.91
N LEU A 142 6.24 -6.63 4.97
CA LEU A 142 6.63 -5.59 5.92
C LEU A 142 5.80 -4.31 5.70
N SER A 143 5.69 -3.87 4.45
CA SER A 143 4.88 -2.69 4.11
C SER A 143 3.40 -2.86 4.49
N LEU A 144 2.85 -4.06 4.26
CA LEU A 144 1.49 -4.42 4.64
C LEU A 144 1.30 -4.38 6.16
N LEU A 145 2.26 -4.87 6.93
CA LEU A 145 2.18 -4.84 8.40
C LEU A 145 2.28 -3.41 8.93
N PHE A 146 3.20 -2.58 8.42
CA PHE A 146 3.35 -1.20 8.88
C PHE A 146 2.14 -0.32 8.56
N VAL A 147 1.63 -0.40 7.32
CA VAL A 147 0.55 0.47 6.85
C VAL A 147 -0.81 -0.17 7.12
N GLY A 148 -0.97 -1.44 6.75
CA GLY A 148 -2.23 -2.16 6.82
C GLY A 148 -2.74 -2.35 8.24
N LEU A 149 -1.91 -2.79 9.19
CA LEU A 149 -2.36 -3.00 10.58
C LEU A 149 -2.89 -1.70 11.19
N ARG A 150 -2.16 -0.60 11.00
CA ARG A 150 -2.56 0.71 11.51
C ARG A 150 -3.91 1.14 10.94
N LEU A 151 -4.08 0.97 9.63
CA LEU A 151 -5.33 1.30 8.95
C LEU A 151 -6.49 0.40 9.39
N GLU A 152 -6.26 -0.91 9.56
CA GLU A 152 -7.28 -1.85 10.01
C GLU A 152 -7.76 -1.52 11.42
N GLN A 153 -6.84 -1.24 12.35
CA GLN A 153 -7.17 -0.83 13.71
C GLN A 153 -8.01 0.45 13.74
N GLN A 154 -7.71 1.40 12.84
CA GLN A 154 -8.34 2.72 12.83
C GLN A 154 -9.69 2.75 12.08
N PHE A 155 -9.84 1.98 11.00
CA PHE A 155 -11.03 2.06 10.13
C PHE A 155 -11.83 0.76 10.04
N GLY A 156 -11.30 -0.34 10.57
CA GLY A 156 -11.94 -1.65 10.57
C GLY A 156 -11.65 -2.47 9.31
N TYR A 157 -11.69 -3.79 9.47
CA TYR A 157 -11.30 -4.76 8.44
C TYR A 157 -12.14 -4.69 7.16
N VAL A 158 -13.44 -4.38 7.22
CA VAL A 158 -14.30 -4.34 6.02
C VAL A 158 -13.84 -3.27 5.03
N ARG A 159 -13.56 -2.06 5.54
CA ARG A 159 -13.17 -0.91 4.70
C ARG A 159 -11.78 -1.11 4.12
N ILE A 160 -10.85 -1.55 4.96
CA ILE A 160 -9.46 -1.80 4.55
C ILE A 160 -9.37 -2.98 3.58
N GLY A 161 -10.15 -4.04 3.80
CA GLY A 161 -10.26 -5.16 2.86
C GLY A 161 -10.82 -4.73 1.51
N ALA A 162 -11.89 -3.94 1.48
CA ALA A 162 -12.44 -3.43 0.24
C ALA A 162 -11.44 -2.55 -0.53
N ILE A 163 -10.76 -1.63 0.14
CA ILE A 163 -9.71 -0.80 -0.48
C ILE A 163 -8.59 -1.67 -1.02
N TYR A 164 -8.07 -2.60 -0.22
CA TYR A 164 -6.97 -3.49 -0.62
C TYR A 164 -7.31 -4.31 -1.87
N LEU A 165 -8.48 -4.97 -1.88
CA LEU A 165 -8.88 -5.83 -3.01
C LEU A 165 -9.17 -5.01 -4.27
N ILE A 166 -9.96 -3.94 -4.16
CA ILE A 166 -10.37 -3.15 -5.33
C ILE A 166 -9.16 -2.40 -5.90
N SER A 167 -8.29 -1.82 -5.06
CA SER A 167 -7.04 -1.20 -5.55
C SER A 167 -6.09 -2.19 -6.18
N GLY A 168 -6.00 -3.42 -5.68
CA GLY A 168 -5.22 -4.49 -6.32
C GLY A 168 -5.69 -4.77 -7.75
N VAL A 169 -7.01 -4.86 -7.95
CA VAL A 169 -7.61 -5.03 -9.29
C VAL A 169 -7.40 -3.78 -10.14
N GLY A 170 -7.59 -2.58 -9.59
CA GLY A 170 -7.38 -1.31 -10.30
C GLY A 170 -5.93 -1.15 -10.81
N GLY A 171 -4.95 -1.55 -10.00
CA GLY A 171 -3.56 -1.65 -10.42
C GLY A 171 -3.36 -2.65 -11.56
N SER A 172 -3.98 -3.82 -11.47
CA SER A 172 -3.88 -4.86 -12.51
C SER A 172 -4.53 -4.46 -13.84
N VAL A 173 -5.65 -3.72 -13.78
CA VAL A 173 -6.30 -3.14 -14.96
C VAL A 173 -5.38 -2.13 -15.62
N LEU A 174 -4.84 -1.16 -14.86
CA LEU A 174 -3.95 -0.16 -15.43
C LEU A 174 -2.67 -0.80 -15.98
N SER A 175 -2.08 -1.75 -15.26
CA SER A 175 -0.94 -2.54 -15.76
C SER A 175 -1.25 -3.20 -17.09
N SER A 176 -2.43 -3.79 -17.27
CA SER A 176 -2.80 -4.50 -18.50
C SER A 176 -2.96 -3.55 -19.70
N LEU A 177 -3.24 -2.26 -19.47
CA LEU A 177 -3.36 -1.28 -20.55
C LEU A 177 -2.00 -0.82 -21.09
N PHE A 178 -0.95 -0.88 -20.27
CA PHE A 178 0.37 -0.34 -20.61
C PHE A 178 1.46 -1.39 -20.79
N ILE A 179 1.36 -2.56 -20.15
CA ILE A 179 2.37 -3.62 -20.20
C ILE A 179 1.82 -4.85 -20.93
N ARG A 180 2.48 -5.25 -22.02
CA ARG A 180 2.06 -6.40 -22.86
C ARG A 180 3.04 -7.57 -22.88
N SER A 181 4.32 -7.29 -22.77
CA SER A 181 5.44 -8.23 -22.95
C SER A 181 5.98 -8.82 -21.65
N ALA A 182 5.64 -8.22 -20.51
CA ALA A 182 6.11 -8.65 -19.19
C ALA A 182 5.00 -9.26 -18.34
N ILE A 183 5.40 -10.11 -17.40
CA ILE A 183 4.49 -10.66 -16.38
C ILE A 183 4.41 -9.70 -15.20
N SER A 184 3.24 -9.60 -14.57
CA SER A 184 3.10 -8.85 -13.32
C SER A 184 2.51 -9.72 -12.21
N VAL A 185 3.11 -9.60 -11.03
CA VAL A 185 2.71 -10.25 -9.78
C VAL A 185 3.00 -9.29 -8.63
N GLY A 186 2.28 -9.43 -7.52
CA GLY A 186 2.59 -8.75 -6.27
C GLY A 186 1.41 -8.00 -5.67
N ALA A 187 1.39 -7.95 -4.34
CA ALA A 187 0.41 -7.19 -3.57
C ALA A 187 0.61 -5.67 -3.66
N SER A 188 1.70 -5.20 -4.28
CA SER A 188 2.14 -3.80 -4.21
C SER A 188 1.13 -2.80 -4.77
N GLY A 189 0.34 -3.17 -5.79
CA GLY A 189 -0.75 -2.31 -6.28
C GLY A 189 -1.80 -2.03 -5.19
N ALA A 190 -2.17 -3.06 -4.43
CA ALA A 190 -3.08 -2.90 -3.29
C ALA A 190 -2.47 -2.07 -2.15
N LEU A 191 -1.17 -2.23 -1.88
CA LEU A 191 -0.44 -1.43 -0.89
C LEU A 191 -0.38 0.05 -1.26
N PHE A 192 -0.10 0.36 -2.52
CA PHE A 192 -0.20 1.73 -3.03
C PHE A 192 -1.62 2.27 -2.94
N GLY A 193 -2.64 1.41 -3.09
CA GLY A 193 -4.03 1.76 -2.79
C GLY A 193 -4.27 2.17 -1.35
N LEU A 194 -3.69 1.45 -0.38
CA LEU A 194 -3.76 1.85 1.03
C LEU A 194 -3.09 3.20 1.27
N LEU A 195 -1.95 3.48 0.64
CA LEU A 195 -1.28 4.79 0.70
C LEU A 195 -2.13 5.91 0.06
N GLY A 196 -2.79 5.62 -1.07
CA GLY A 196 -3.73 6.55 -1.70
C GLY A 196 -4.92 6.85 -0.80
N ALA A 197 -5.47 5.83 -0.15
CA ALA A 197 -6.58 6.00 0.79
C ALA A 197 -6.17 6.82 2.02
N MET A 198 -4.95 6.62 2.54
CA MET A 198 -4.39 7.47 3.61
C MET A 198 -4.29 8.93 3.18
N LEU A 199 -3.84 9.20 1.95
CA LEU A 199 -3.76 10.58 1.46
C LEU A 199 -5.15 11.21 1.37
N ALA A 200 -6.13 10.50 0.81
CA ALA A 200 -7.51 10.99 0.71
C ALA A 200 -8.12 11.27 2.08
N GLU A 201 -7.84 10.43 3.08
CA GLU A 201 -8.31 10.62 4.45
C GLU A 201 -7.67 11.85 5.11
N LEU A 202 -6.36 12.04 4.94
CA LEU A 202 -5.63 13.20 5.44
C LEU A 202 -6.14 14.52 4.81
N LEU A 203 -6.46 14.50 3.51
CA LEU A 203 -7.06 15.66 2.81
C LEU A 203 -8.50 15.93 3.27
N SER A 204 -9.29 14.88 3.49
CA SER A 204 -10.69 14.99 3.91
C SER A 204 -10.84 15.50 5.34
N ASN A 205 -9.89 15.14 6.21
CA ASN A 205 -9.91 15.42 7.64
C ASN A 205 -8.82 16.43 8.04
N TRP A 206 -8.52 17.38 7.14
CA TRP A 206 -7.43 18.35 7.27
C TRP A 206 -7.44 19.11 8.60
N THR A 207 -8.59 19.35 9.21
CA THR A 207 -8.71 20.13 10.44
C THR A 207 -8.26 19.41 11.71
N ILE A 208 -8.15 18.07 11.69
CA ILE A 208 -7.91 17.24 12.88
C ILE A 208 -6.41 17.12 13.23
N TYR A 209 -5.52 17.26 12.25
CA TYR A 209 -4.10 16.99 12.42
C TYR A 209 -3.33 18.20 12.97
N THR A 210 -2.48 17.97 13.98
CA THR A 210 -1.64 19.02 14.59
C THR A 210 -0.44 19.40 13.72
N ASN A 211 0.19 18.43 13.04
CA ASN A 211 1.32 18.66 12.12
C ASN A 211 1.04 18.12 10.71
N LYS A 212 0.09 18.78 10.05
CA LYS A 212 -0.51 18.40 8.75
C LYS A 212 0.51 18.33 7.64
N VAL A 213 1.35 19.37 7.54
CA VAL A 213 2.33 19.52 6.46
C VAL A 213 3.39 18.44 6.56
N ALA A 214 3.88 18.12 7.77
CA ALA A 214 4.83 17.04 7.96
C ALA A 214 4.22 15.69 7.56
N ALA A 215 2.99 15.38 8.00
CA ALA A 215 2.31 14.13 7.68
C ALA A 215 2.13 13.91 6.17
N VAL A 216 1.61 14.93 5.47
CA VAL A 216 1.44 14.89 4.00
C VAL A 216 2.80 14.77 3.32
N THR A 217 3.79 15.57 3.72
CA THR A 217 5.11 15.59 3.08
C THR A 217 5.82 14.25 3.25
N THR A 218 5.78 13.64 4.44
CA THR A 218 6.34 12.31 4.67
C THR A 218 5.62 11.25 3.83
N LEU A 219 4.29 11.28 3.75
CA LEU A 219 3.53 10.33 2.94
C LEU A 219 3.87 10.48 1.44
N LEU A 220 3.90 11.71 0.92
CA LEU A 220 4.28 11.99 -0.47
C LEU A 220 5.72 11.59 -0.75
N PHE A 221 6.64 11.81 0.19
CA PHE A 221 8.02 11.37 0.06
C PHE A 221 8.12 9.84 -0.03
N VAL A 222 7.41 9.11 0.84
CA VAL A 222 7.35 7.64 0.79
C VAL A 222 6.78 7.16 -0.55
N ILE A 223 5.69 7.76 -1.03
CA ILE A 223 5.11 7.41 -2.34
C ILE A 223 6.12 7.67 -3.47
N ALA A 224 6.76 8.83 -3.48
CA ALA A 224 7.73 9.22 -4.50
C ALA A 224 8.94 8.27 -4.51
N VAL A 225 9.51 7.97 -3.35
CA VAL A 225 10.63 7.02 -3.24
C VAL A 225 10.24 5.64 -3.76
N ASN A 226 9.05 5.13 -3.41
CA ASN A 226 8.61 3.82 -3.91
C ASN A 226 8.39 3.82 -5.42
N LEU A 227 7.86 4.90 -6.02
CA LEU A 227 7.73 5.03 -7.47
C LEU A 227 9.09 5.14 -8.17
N VAL A 228 10.05 5.85 -7.59
CA VAL A 228 11.42 5.93 -8.11
C VAL A 228 12.10 4.56 -8.05
N LEU A 229 11.97 3.85 -6.93
CA LEU A 229 12.44 2.46 -6.82
C LEU A 229 11.73 1.55 -7.81
N GLY A 230 10.49 1.86 -8.20
CA GLY A 230 9.76 1.11 -9.19
C GLY A 230 10.19 1.31 -10.64
N ILE A 231 11.16 2.19 -10.90
CA ILE A 231 11.88 2.29 -12.17
C ILE A 231 12.87 1.11 -12.34
N LEU A 232 13.20 0.43 -11.24
CA LEU A 232 14.05 -0.76 -11.28
C LEU A 232 13.37 -1.88 -12.09
N PRO A 233 14.17 -2.68 -12.83
CA PRO A 233 13.62 -3.80 -13.58
C PRO A 233 12.88 -4.76 -12.64
N HIS A 234 11.79 -5.35 -13.12
CA HIS A 234 10.88 -6.25 -12.39
C HIS A 234 9.86 -5.58 -11.46
N VAL A 235 9.85 -4.24 -11.36
CA VAL A 235 8.80 -3.51 -10.64
C VAL A 235 7.79 -2.90 -11.62
N ASN A 236 6.52 -2.90 -11.24
CA ASN A 236 5.42 -2.45 -12.10
C ASN A 236 4.81 -1.15 -11.57
N ASN A 237 5.32 -0.02 -12.06
CA ASN A 237 4.83 1.31 -11.68
C ASN A 237 3.41 1.61 -12.18
N PHE A 238 2.97 1.02 -13.30
CA PHE A 238 1.57 1.16 -13.72
C PHE A 238 0.62 0.50 -12.73
N ALA A 239 0.99 -0.65 -12.17
CA ALA A 239 0.21 -1.27 -11.10
C ALA A 239 0.17 -0.42 -9.83
N HIS A 240 1.29 0.23 -9.47
CA HIS A 240 1.36 1.14 -8.32
C HIS A 240 0.48 2.37 -8.53
N ILE A 241 0.58 3.03 -9.68
CA ILE A 241 -0.22 4.22 -10.03
C ILE A 241 -1.71 3.87 -10.06
N GLY A 242 -2.09 2.77 -10.73
CA GLY A 242 -3.49 2.36 -10.84
C GLY A 242 -4.08 2.00 -9.48
N GLY A 243 -3.30 1.31 -8.64
CA GLY A 243 -3.68 0.98 -7.27
C GLY A 243 -3.84 2.23 -6.41
N PHE A 244 -2.89 3.16 -6.47
CA PHE A 244 -2.91 4.43 -5.76
C PHE A 244 -4.13 5.28 -6.13
N LEU A 245 -4.38 5.50 -7.43
CA LEU A 245 -5.54 6.28 -7.89
C LEU A 245 -6.86 5.66 -7.44
N THR A 246 -6.97 4.33 -7.55
CA THR A 246 -8.15 3.59 -7.07
C THR A 246 -8.34 3.77 -5.57
N GLY A 247 -7.26 3.61 -4.79
CA GLY A 247 -7.30 3.73 -3.34
C GLY A 247 -7.59 5.15 -2.87
N PHE A 248 -7.07 6.15 -3.57
CA PHE A 248 -7.35 7.56 -3.33
C PHE A 248 -8.83 7.89 -3.51
N LEU A 249 -9.45 7.45 -4.61
CA LEU A 249 -10.89 7.62 -4.82
C LEU A 249 -11.71 6.86 -3.77
N LEU A 250 -11.34 5.60 -3.47
CA LEU A 250 -12.02 4.82 -2.44
C LEU A 250 -11.83 5.39 -1.03
N GLY A 251 -10.72 6.06 -0.75
CA GLY A 251 -10.47 6.74 0.52
C GLY A 251 -11.50 7.82 0.80
N PHE A 252 -11.85 8.62 -0.22
CA PHE A 252 -12.93 9.60 -0.10
C PHE A 252 -14.31 8.97 0.12
N VAL A 253 -14.53 7.75 -0.37
CA VAL A 253 -15.82 7.04 -0.22
C VAL A 253 -15.91 6.31 1.12
N LEU A 254 -14.85 5.61 1.53
CA LEU A 254 -14.88 4.64 2.63
C LEU A 254 -14.25 5.16 3.93
N LEU A 255 -13.29 6.10 3.85
CA LEU A 255 -12.56 6.61 5.03
C LEU A 255 -13.03 8.00 5.47
N MET A 256 -14.08 8.55 4.85
CA MET A 256 -14.60 9.86 5.22
C MET A 256 -15.22 9.84 6.65
N ARG A 257 -14.67 10.68 7.53
CA ARG A 257 -15.12 10.78 8.92
C ARG A 257 -16.32 11.75 9.05
N PRO A 258 -17.22 11.51 10.02
CA PRO A 258 -18.29 12.45 10.34
C PRO A 258 -17.74 13.82 10.73
N HIS A 259 -18.51 14.87 10.47
CA HIS A 259 -18.16 16.24 10.86
C HIS A 259 -17.94 16.34 12.39
N PHE A 260 -16.94 17.13 12.81
CA PHE A 260 -16.51 17.25 14.21
C PHE A 260 -17.68 17.52 15.18
N GLY A 261 -18.57 18.46 14.82
CA GLY A 261 -19.74 18.80 15.65
C GLY A 261 -20.75 17.66 15.82
N TRP A 262 -20.75 16.63 14.96
CA TRP A 262 -21.54 15.41 15.16
C TRP A 262 -20.83 14.43 16.11
N MET A 263 -19.50 14.38 16.12
CA MET A 263 -18.75 13.53 17.05
C MET A 263 -18.79 14.08 18.48
N GLU A 264 -18.86 15.40 18.63
CA GLU A 264 -18.97 16.08 19.93
C GLU A 264 -20.27 15.72 20.68
N ARG A 265 -21.27 15.15 20.01
CA ARG A 265 -22.49 14.62 20.63
C ARG A 265 -22.24 13.58 21.72
N TYR A 266 -21.14 12.83 21.61
CA TYR A 266 -20.79 11.80 22.59
C TYR A 266 -20.14 12.39 23.86
N ARG A 267 -19.75 13.67 23.81
CA ARG A 267 -19.25 14.43 24.97
C ARG A 267 -20.31 15.32 25.61
N LEU A 268 -21.47 15.48 24.98
CA LEU A 268 -22.54 16.32 25.50
C LEU A 268 -23.36 15.58 26.58
N PRO A 269 -23.82 16.28 27.64
CA PRO A 269 -24.68 15.70 28.66
C PRO A 269 -25.96 15.10 28.06
N ALA A 270 -26.43 14.00 28.63
CA ALA A 270 -27.67 13.32 28.23
C ALA A 270 -28.85 14.32 28.26
N GLY A 271 -29.44 14.59 27.09
CA GLY A 271 -30.55 15.55 26.93
C GLY A 271 -30.23 16.79 26.09
N SER A 272 -28.97 17.00 25.70
CA SER A 272 -28.59 18.12 24.82
C SER A 272 -29.10 17.89 23.38
N PRO A 273 -29.88 18.79 22.78
CA PRO A 273 -30.33 18.64 21.40
C PRO A 273 -29.14 18.81 20.43
N CYS A 274 -28.72 17.72 19.79
CA CYS A 274 -27.70 17.76 18.74
C CYS A 274 -28.33 18.03 17.37
N THR A 275 -28.22 19.26 16.88
CA THR A 275 -28.65 19.65 15.52
C THR A 275 -27.55 19.47 14.47
N ALA A 276 -26.35 19.04 14.86
CA ALA A 276 -25.22 18.86 13.96
C ALA A 276 -25.47 17.73 12.95
N ARG A 277 -25.28 18.02 11.66
CA ARG A 277 -25.39 17.02 10.58
C ARG A 277 -24.18 16.08 10.61
N LYS A 278 -24.40 14.78 10.41
CA LYS A 278 -23.33 13.75 10.39
C LYS A 278 -22.26 14.05 9.32
N TYR A 279 -22.70 14.49 8.14
CA TYR A 279 -21.83 14.88 7.04
C TYR A 279 -22.30 16.21 6.46
N LEU A 280 -21.35 17.06 6.10
CA LEU A 280 -21.59 18.32 5.39
C LEU A 280 -21.97 18.07 3.91
N PRO A 281 -22.68 19.00 3.25
CA PRO A 281 -23.10 18.81 1.86
C PRO A 281 -21.90 18.63 0.90
N TYR A 282 -20.78 19.31 1.13
CA TYR A 282 -19.57 19.11 0.32
C TYR A 282 -18.98 17.70 0.49
N GLN A 283 -19.07 17.10 1.69
CA GLN A 283 -18.60 15.74 1.94
C GLN A 283 -19.40 14.72 1.12
N TRP A 284 -20.73 14.87 1.10
CA TRP A 284 -21.61 14.06 0.24
C TRP A 284 -21.31 14.23 -1.26
N ALA A 285 -21.12 15.47 -1.71
CA ALA A 285 -20.77 15.74 -3.11
C ALA A 285 -19.45 15.09 -3.50
N LEU A 286 -18.44 15.16 -2.62
CA LEU A 286 -17.11 14.60 -2.85
C LEU A 286 -17.14 13.07 -2.84
N MET A 287 -17.88 12.45 -1.92
CA MET A 287 -18.12 11.00 -1.92
C MET A 287 -18.81 10.54 -3.22
N ALA A 288 -19.86 11.24 -3.66
CA ALA A 288 -20.59 10.90 -4.87
C ALA A 288 -19.72 11.05 -6.13
N ALA A 289 -18.97 12.13 -6.23
CA ALA A 289 -18.03 12.35 -7.33
C ALA A 289 -16.92 11.30 -7.36
N ALA A 290 -16.31 10.98 -6.21
CA ALA A 290 -15.27 9.96 -6.11
C ALA A 290 -15.80 8.57 -6.49
N LEU A 291 -17.00 8.21 -6.04
CA LEU A 291 -17.65 6.95 -6.42
C LEU A 291 -17.94 6.89 -7.92
N ALA A 292 -18.50 7.96 -8.50
CA ALA A 292 -18.79 8.03 -9.93
C ALA A 292 -17.51 7.89 -10.76
N LEU A 293 -16.43 8.58 -10.38
CA LEU A 293 -15.13 8.48 -11.04
C LEU A 293 -14.53 7.08 -10.92
N ALA A 294 -14.62 6.44 -9.76
CA ALA A 294 -14.13 5.08 -9.57
C ALA A 294 -14.90 4.07 -10.45
N VAL A 295 -16.23 4.15 -10.46
CA VAL A 295 -17.08 3.27 -11.29
C VAL A 295 -16.81 3.49 -12.78
N ALA A 296 -16.77 4.74 -13.23
CA ALA A 296 -16.48 5.07 -14.62
C ALA A 296 -15.07 4.62 -15.02
N GLY A 297 -14.07 4.86 -14.18
CA GLY A 297 -12.68 4.45 -14.41
C GLY A 297 -12.53 2.92 -14.55
N PHE A 298 -13.18 2.15 -13.67
CA PHE A 298 -13.20 0.69 -13.80
C PHE A 298 -13.94 0.21 -15.05
N ALA A 299 -15.12 0.75 -15.33
CA ALA A 299 -15.90 0.37 -16.50
C ALA A 299 -15.14 0.63 -17.80
N ILE A 300 -14.57 1.83 -17.94
CA ILE A 300 -13.76 2.22 -19.10
C ILE A 300 -12.49 1.38 -19.17
N GLY A 301 -11.75 1.25 -18.07
CA GLY A 301 -10.50 0.50 -18.02
C GLY A 301 -10.67 -0.97 -18.39
N LEU A 302 -11.67 -1.65 -17.80
CA LEU A 302 -11.98 -3.05 -18.13
C LEU A 302 -12.44 -3.19 -19.59
N ALA A 303 -13.31 -2.30 -20.07
CA ALA A 303 -13.73 -2.32 -21.47
C ALA A 303 -12.55 -2.15 -22.42
N MET A 304 -11.62 -1.25 -22.11
CA MET A 304 -10.40 -1.05 -22.90
C MET A 304 -9.48 -2.28 -22.87
N VAL A 305 -9.29 -2.91 -21.71
CA VAL A 305 -8.50 -4.15 -21.59
C VAL A 305 -9.09 -5.26 -22.45
N PHE A 306 -10.38 -5.56 -22.29
CA PHE A 306 -11.02 -6.66 -23.04
C PHE A 306 -11.24 -6.36 -24.53
N ARG A 307 -11.18 -5.10 -24.95
CA ARG A 307 -11.10 -4.70 -26.37
C ARG A 307 -9.68 -4.76 -26.93
N GLY A 308 -8.68 -5.10 -26.13
CA GLY A 308 -7.29 -5.17 -26.55
C GLY A 308 -6.66 -3.79 -26.85
N ALA A 309 -7.17 -2.72 -26.24
CA ALA A 309 -6.60 -1.39 -26.39
C ALA A 309 -5.16 -1.33 -25.86
N ASN A 310 -4.29 -0.54 -26.52
CA ASN A 310 -2.93 -0.29 -26.08
C ASN A 310 -2.80 1.16 -25.65
N ALA A 311 -2.75 1.44 -24.34
CA ALA A 311 -2.55 2.80 -23.89
C ALA A 311 -1.09 3.25 -24.07
N ASN A 312 -0.15 2.31 -24.13
CA ASN A 312 1.27 2.61 -24.35
C ASN A 312 1.55 3.14 -25.75
N SER A 313 0.79 2.72 -26.78
CA SER A 313 0.97 3.26 -28.15
C SER A 313 0.60 4.74 -28.26
N SER A 314 -0.22 5.24 -27.35
CA SER A 314 -0.65 6.65 -27.33
C SER A 314 0.30 7.55 -26.53
N CYS A 315 1.37 7.00 -25.95
CA CYS A 315 2.27 7.73 -25.06
C CYS A 315 3.74 7.30 -25.24
N GLY A 316 4.52 8.10 -25.97
CA GLY A 316 5.91 7.78 -26.29
C GLY A 316 6.90 7.83 -25.11
N TRP A 317 6.49 8.28 -23.92
CA TRP A 317 7.35 8.35 -22.72
C TRP A 317 6.90 7.39 -21.62
N CYS A 318 5.75 6.73 -21.79
CA CYS A 318 5.14 5.90 -20.74
C CYS A 318 5.98 4.66 -20.42
N HIS A 319 6.76 4.13 -21.35
CA HIS A 319 7.66 2.99 -21.09
C HIS A 319 8.71 3.30 -20.02
N TYR A 320 9.18 4.55 -19.93
CA TYR A 320 10.15 4.97 -18.91
C TYR A 320 9.58 4.99 -17.50
N LEU A 321 8.25 5.00 -17.34
CA LEU A 321 7.64 4.93 -16.01
C LEU A 321 7.90 3.59 -15.34
N SER A 322 7.97 2.48 -16.08
CA SER A 322 8.20 1.15 -15.48
C SER A 322 9.63 0.65 -15.60
N CYS A 323 10.40 1.15 -16.57
CA CYS A 323 11.81 0.78 -16.69
C CYS A 323 12.58 1.84 -17.46
N VAL A 324 13.68 2.33 -16.87
CA VAL A 324 14.64 3.18 -17.56
C VAL A 324 15.87 2.32 -17.91
N PRO A 325 16.23 2.18 -19.20
CA PRO A 325 17.39 1.41 -19.60
C PRO A 325 18.67 2.11 -19.15
N THR A 326 19.63 1.35 -18.62
CA THR A 326 20.94 1.87 -18.18
C THR A 326 22.06 0.98 -18.70
N LYS A 327 23.33 1.40 -18.51
CA LYS A 327 24.49 0.56 -18.86
C LYS A 327 24.51 -0.77 -18.09
N SER A 328 23.79 -0.86 -16.97
CA SER A 328 23.80 -2.03 -16.07
C SER A 328 22.61 -2.97 -16.29
N TRP A 329 21.56 -2.57 -17.01
CA TRP A 329 20.39 -3.42 -17.30
C TRP A 329 19.57 -2.95 -18.51
N THR A 330 18.91 -3.89 -19.17
CA THR A 330 18.01 -3.65 -20.31
C THR A 330 16.54 -3.82 -19.91
N CYS A 331 15.66 -3.02 -20.50
CA CYS A 331 14.22 -3.14 -20.34
C CYS A 331 13.66 -4.08 -21.42
N ALA A 332 12.86 -5.07 -21.02
CA ALA A 332 12.10 -5.88 -21.97
C ALA A 332 10.87 -5.07 -22.40
N ASN A 333 10.92 -4.51 -23.61
CA ASN A 333 9.78 -3.86 -24.26
C ASN A 333 8.79 -4.89 -24.81
#